data_AF-A0AAW2Z2P6-F1
#
_entry.id   AF-A0AAW2Z2P6-F1
#
_cell.length_a   1.000
_cell.length_b   1.000
_cell.length_c   1.000
_cell.angle_alpha   90.00
_cell.angle_beta   90.00
_cell.angle_gamma   90.00
#
_symmetry.space_group_name_H-M   'P 1'
#
loop_
_entity.id
_entity.type
_entity.pdbx_description
1 polymer ?
#
loop_
_entity_poly.entity_id
_entity_poly.type
_entity_poly.pdbx_seq_one_letter_code
_entity_poly.pdbx_strand_id
1 'polypeptide(L)'
;MLLITAPTIGTDPTVLKKNNCYNYATDVRTDTFAQPGKGSGSKYKSNTCYETWPASIRDGLTPLEKVCPKDQPSVGHYVALVIWPNQDFHWFRKDLDGYWSHKPGSTRVRNIDSSRQKILNPDDASIWPYT
;
A
#
# COMPACT_ATOMS: atom_id res chain seq x y z
N MET A 1 2.29 -2.39 10.44
CA MET A 1 1.32 -1.36 10.01
C MET A 1 1.84 0.01 10.42
N LEU A 2 1.41 1.13 9.85
CA LEU A 2 2.37 2.21 9.62
C LEU A 2 1.78 3.59 9.28
N LEU A 3 2.35 4.71 9.75
CA LEU A 3 1.80 6.08 9.67
C LEU A 3 2.45 6.96 8.58
N ILE A 4 1.67 7.54 7.65
CA ILE A 4 2.08 8.67 6.77
C ILE A 4 0.85 9.56 6.48
N THR A 5 1.01 10.87 6.26
CA THR A 5 -0.02 11.77 5.66
C THR A 5 0.45 12.30 4.32
N ALA A 6 -0.37 12.29 3.26
CA ALA A 6 -0.18 13.17 2.10
C ALA A 6 -1.48 13.39 1.28
N PRO A 7 -1.42 14.08 0.13
CA PRO A 7 -2.58 14.32 -0.73
C PRO A 7 -2.88 13.14 -1.65
N THR A 8 -4.15 12.72 -1.67
CA THR A 8 -4.70 11.67 -2.53
C THR A 8 -4.15 11.68 -3.96
N ILE A 9 -3.71 10.52 -4.46
CA ILE A 9 -3.52 10.28 -5.90
C ILE A 9 -4.85 10.58 -6.60
N GLY A 10 -4.92 11.75 -7.24
CA GLY A 10 -6.15 12.26 -7.86
C GLY A 10 -6.66 11.41 -9.03
N THR A 11 -7.80 11.81 -9.58
CA THR A 11 -8.47 11.13 -10.71
C THR A 11 -7.85 11.40 -12.08
N ASP A 12 -6.81 12.24 -12.16
CA ASP A 12 -6.09 12.55 -13.40
C ASP A 12 -5.49 11.27 -14.00
N PRO A 13 -5.92 10.85 -15.21
CA PRO A 13 -5.43 9.64 -15.84
C PRO A 13 -3.91 9.59 -16.06
N THR A 14 -3.26 10.75 -16.24
CA THR A 14 -1.81 10.84 -16.49
C THR A 14 -1.00 10.53 -15.23
N VAL A 15 -1.54 10.91 -14.06
CA VAL A 15 -0.98 10.62 -12.73
C VAL A 15 -1.31 9.19 -12.33
N LEU A 16 -2.57 8.78 -12.55
CA LEU A 16 -3.09 7.48 -12.14
C LEU A 16 -2.37 6.31 -12.81
N LYS A 17 -1.97 6.46 -14.09
CA LYS A 17 -1.25 5.42 -14.83
C LYS A 17 0.20 5.24 -14.40
N LYS A 18 0.78 6.21 -13.69
CA LYS A 18 2.20 6.20 -13.32
C LYS A 18 2.45 5.85 -11.86
N ASN A 19 1.44 5.85 -11.00
CA ASN A 19 1.59 5.63 -9.57
C ASN A 19 0.88 4.32 -9.17
N ASN A 20 1.54 3.46 -8.41
CA ASN A 20 1.06 2.11 -8.06
C ASN A 20 0.48 2.03 -6.62
N CYS A 21 0.30 0.81 -6.11
CA CYS A 21 -0.19 0.54 -4.75
C CYS A 21 0.73 1.13 -3.67
N TYR A 22 2.06 1.12 -3.86
CA TYR A 22 2.99 1.68 -2.90
C TYR A 22 2.88 3.20 -2.84
N ASN A 23 2.86 3.87 -4.00
CA ASN A 23 2.62 5.32 -4.07
C ASN A 23 1.32 5.72 -3.35
N TYR A 24 0.26 4.95 -3.58
CA TYR A 24 -1.05 5.20 -2.96
C TYR A 24 -1.01 5.02 -1.44
N ALA A 25 -0.45 3.89 -1.00
CA ALA A 25 -0.39 3.55 0.41
C ALA A 25 0.50 4.53 1.18
N THR A 26 1.66 4.88 0.66
CA THR A 26 2.55 5.85 1.32
C THR A 26 2.15 7.28 1.09
N ASP A 27 1.21 7.53 0.17
CA ASP A 27 0.78 8.88 -0.21
C ASP A 27 1.96 9.69 -0.80
N VAL A 28 2.85 9.00 -1.54
CA VAL A 28 4.01 9.63 -2.16
C VAL A 28 3.87 9.51 -3.67
N ARG A 29 3.67 10.65 -4.34
CA ARG A 29 3.66 10.73 -5.81
C ARG A 29 5.09 10.77 -6.33
N THR A 30 5.49 9.72 -7.06
CA THR A 30 6.80 9.66 -7.73
C THR A 30 6.70 9.67 -9.24
N ASP A 31 5.47 9.64 -9.78
CA ASP A 31 5.18 9.48 -11.21
C ASP A 31 5.95 8.30 -11.85
N THR A 32 6.15 7.27 -11.04
CA THR A 32 6.79 5.99 -11.38
C THR A 32 6.13 4.89 -10.55
N PHE A 33 6.22 3.63 -10.98
CA PHE A 33 5.81 2.50 -10.15
C PHE A 33 6.80 2.34 -9.01
N ALA A 34 6.51 3.02 -7.90
CA ALA A 34 7.41 3.10 -6.77
C ALA A 34 7.72 1.73 -6.21
N GLN A 35 8.95 1.60 -5.71
CA GLN A 35 9.49 0.37 -5.16
C GLN A 35 10.01 0.69 -3.76
N PRO A 36 9.66 -0.11 -2.74
CA PRO A 36 10.24 0.04 -1.41
C PRO A 36 11.76 0.13 -1.43
N GLY A 37 12.30 1.08 -0.67
CA GLY A 37 13.73 1.37 -0.53
C GLY A 37 14.30 2.31 -1.59
N LYS A 38 13.62 2.57 -2.72
CA LYS A 38 14.16 3.49 -3.74
C LYS A 38 14.26 4.94 -3.23
N GLY A 39 13.29 5.39 -2.43
CA GLY A 39 13.31 6.75 -1.85
C GLY A 39 14.51 6.96 -0.92
N SER A 40 14.97 5.88 -0.29
CA SER A 40 16.16 5.83 0.58
C SER A 40 17.44 5.37 -0.11
N GLY A 41 17.47 5.33 -1.45
CA GLY A 41 18.67 5.10 -2.24
C GLY A 41 18.96 3.66 -2.66
N SER A 42 18.17 2.67 -2.22
CA SER A 42 18.33 1.28 -2.70
C SER A 42 17.07 0.43 -2.57
N LYS A 43 16.61 -0.11 -3.71
CA LYS A 43 15.48 -1.06 -3.78
C LYS A 43 15.80 -2.34 -3.00
N TYR A 44 14.77 -2.94 -2.40
CA TYR A 44 14.80 -4.33 -1.93
C TYR A 44 15.25 -5.32 -3.03
N LYS A 45 15.84 -6.47 -2.66
CA LYS A 45 16.42 -7.43 -3.62
C LYS A 45 15.40 -8.44 -4.17
N SER A 46 14.50 -8.93 -3.32
CA SER A 46 13.48 -9.91 -3.70
C SER A 46 12.14 -9.62 -3.01
N ASN A 47 11.02 -10.00 -3.63
CA ASN A 47 9.67 -9.82 -3.08
C ASN A 47 9.46 -10.75 -1.88
N THR A 48 10.09 -10.46 -0.74
CA THR A 48 9.96 -11.24 0.49
C THR A 48 9.68 -10.29 1.64
N CYS A 49 9.03 -10.78 2.70
CA CYS A 49 8.86 -9.97 3.91
C CYS A 49 10.22 -9.51 4.44
N TYR A 50 11.26 -10.37 4.39
CA TYR A 50 12.61 -10.07 4.87
C TYR A 50 13.27 -8.90 4.15
N GLU A 51 13.02 -8.71 2.86
CA GLU A 51 13.65 -7.65 2.05
C GLU A 51 12.74 -6.41 1.90
N THR A 52 11.45 -6.60 1.61
CA THR A 52 10.52 -5.51 1.32
C THR A 52 10.17 -4.72 2.58
N TRP A 53 9.98 -5.39 3.72
CA TRP A 53 9.64 -4.74 4.99
C TRP A 53 10.71 -3.73 5.47
N PRO A 54 12.00 -4.11 5.61
CA PRO A 54 13.02 -3.14 6.02
C PRO A 54 13.25 -2.08 4.94
N ALA A 55 13.06 -2.39 3.66
CA ALA A 55 13.16 -1.38 2.60
C ALA A 55 12.10 -0.29 2.72
N SER A 56 10.86 -0.69 3.06
CA SER A 56 9.82 0.27 3.40
C SER A 56 10.19 1.10 4.62
N ILE A 57 10.68 0.48 5.69
CA ILE A 57 11.09 1.22 6.89
C ILE A 57 12.14 2.30 6.57
N ARG A 58 13.11 2.00 5.72
CA ARG A 58 14.11 2.98 5.27
C ARG A 58 13.50 4.16 4.51
N ASP A 59 12.37 3.97 3.82
CA ASP A 59 11.63 5.06 3.18
C ASP A 59 10.81 5.91 4.17
N GLY A 60 10.96 5.69 5.48
CA GLY A 60 10.30 6.45 6.55
C GLY A 60 9.11 5.74 7.18
N LEU A 61 8.87 4.49 6.79
CA LEU A 61 7.72 3.75 7.27
C LEU A 61 7.94 3.24 8.72
N THR A 62 7.06 3.58 9.68
CA THR A 62 7.17 3.14 11.10
C THR A 62 6.40 1.84 11.42
N PRO A 63 7.06 0.75 11.88
CA PRO A 63 6.37 -0.51 12.21
C PRO A 63 5.38 -0.35 13.37
N LEU A 64 4.34 -1.19 13.38
CA LEU A 64 3.37 -1.28 14.47
C LEU A 64 3.28 -2.72 14.93
N GLU A 65 3.26 -2.89 16.25
CA GLU A 65 3.13 -4.18 16.93
C GLU A 65 1.70 -4.74 16.84
N LYS A 66 0.69 -3.88 16.74
CA LYS A 66 -0.73 -4.27 16.63
C LYS A 66 -1.10 -4.58 15.18
N VAL A 67 -1.60 -5.78 14.95
CA VAL A 67 -2.22 -6.22 13.68
C VAL A 67 -3.61 -5.59 13.57
N CYS A 68 -3.91 -4.97 12.43
CA CYS A 68 -5.24 -4.43 12.07
C CYS A 68 -6.01 -3.72 13.21
N PRO A 69 -5.49 -2.60 13.75
CA PRO A 69 -6.19 -1.84 14.76
C PRO A 69 -7.50 -1.30 14.22
N LYS A 70 -8.48 -1.22 15.11
CA LYS A 70 -9.82 -0.70 14.83
C LYS A 70 -9.85 0.82 14.82
N ASP A 71 -9.01 1.45 15.63
CA ASP A 71 -8.92 2.89 15.77
C ASP A 71 -8.22 3.53 14.56
N GLN A 72 -8.21 4.86 14.51
CA GLN A 72 -7.38 5.65 13.60
C GLN A 72 -6.17 6.18 14.36
N PRO A 73 -5.02 6.39 13.69
CA PRO A 73 -3.91 7.06 14.34
C PRO A 73 -4.18 8.55 14.50
N SER A 74 -3.54 9.19 15.49
CA SER A 74 -3.65 10.64 15.69
C SER A 74 -3.03 11.45 14.56
N VAL A 75 -2.07 10.88 13.84
CA VAL A 75 -1.43 11.46 12.65
C VAL A 75 -1.22 10.35 11.62
N GLY A 76 -1.50 10.65 10.36
CA GLY A 76 -1.32 9.72 9.25
C GLY A 76 -2.50 8.80 9.01
N HIS A 77 -2.24 7.73 8.27
CA HIS A 77 -3.14 6.59 8.07
C HIS A 77 -2.33 5.32 8.20
N TYR A 78 -3.02 4.20 8.33
CA TYR A 78 -2.39 2.90 8.41
C TYR A 78 -2.21 2.24 7.04
N VAL A 79 -1.09 1.55 6.85
CA VAL A 79 -0.88 0.69 5.66
C VAL A 79 -0.53 -0.76 6.01
N ALA A 80 -0.95 -1.68 5.14
CA ALA A 80 -0.65 -3.10 5.23
C ALA A 80 0.09 -3.57 3.98
N LEU A 81 1.08 -4.43 4.18
CA LEU A 81 1.87 -5.07 3.13
C LEU A 81 1.44 -6.53 3.01
N VAL A 82 1.12 -6.96 1.80
CA VAL A 82 0.98 -8.36 1.43
C VAL A 82 2.11 -8.72 0.46
N ILE A 83 2.74 -9.86 0.67
CA ILE A 83 3.84 -10.36 -0.14
C ILE A 83 3.44 -11.68 -0.77
N TRP A 84 3.61 -11.80 -2.08
CA TRP A 84 3.73 -13.08 -2.76
C TRP A 84 5.20 -13.38 -2.95
N PRO A 85 5.77 -14.33 -2.19
CA PRO A 85 7.19 -14.58 -2.18
C PRO A 85 7.79 -14.72 -3.58
N ASN A 86 8.78 -13.88 -3.88
CA ASN A 86 9.52 -13.80 -5.14
C ASN A 86 8.70 -13.43 -6.38
N GLN A 87 7.40 -13.17 -6.24
CA GLN A 87 6.50 -12.85 -7.35
C GLN A 87 6.14 -11.37 -7.36
N ASP A 88 5.51 -10.89 -6.27
CA ASP A 88 4.96 -9.52 -6.22
C ASP A 88 4.75 -9.06 -4.77
N PHE A 89 4.43 -7.78 -4.62
CA PHE A 89 3.97 -7.20 -3.37
C PHE A 89 2.71 -6.36 -3.62
N HIS A 90 1.91 -6.17 -2.59
CA HIS A 90 0.77 -5.27 -2.66
C HIS A 90 0.56 -4.52 -1.34
N TRP A 91 0.01 -3.32 -1.47
CA TRP A 91 -0.21 -2.43 -0.33
C TRP A 91 -1.67 -1.99 -0.24
N PHE A 92 -2.13 -1.94 1.00
CA PHE A 92 -3.43 -1.38 1.36
C PHE A 92 -3.26 -0.16 2.25
N ARG A 93 -4.24 0.73 2.19
CA ARG A 93 -4.41 1.86 3.10
C ARG A 93 -5.71 1.68 3.87
N LYS A 94 -5.70 1.96 5.17
CA LYS A 94 -6.92 2.03 5.96
C LYS A 94 -7.55 3.41 5.79
N ASP A 95 -8.82 3.42 5.44
CA ASP A 95 -9.62 4.62 5.26
C ASP A 95 -10.34 5.02 6.56
N LEU A 96 -10.83 6.27 6.60
CA LEU A 96 -11.52 6.83 7.77
C LEU A 96 -12.83 6.11 8.10
N ASP A 97 -13.45 5.45 7.11
CA ASP A 97 -14.67 4.67 7.28
C ASP A 97 -14.41 3.28 7.89
N GLY A 98 -13.16 2.95 8.21
CA GLY A 98 -12.75 1.71 8.85
C GLY A 98 -12.48 0.56 7.88
N TYR A 99 -12.73 0.74 6.58
CA TYR A 99 -12.37 -0.20 5.54
C TYR A 99 -10.94 0.02 5.03
N TRP A 100 -10.49 -0.89 4.19
CA TRP A 100 -9.22 -0.80 3.49
C TRP A 100 -9.45 -0.60 2.01
N SER A 101 -8.55 0.15 1.40
CA SER A 101 -8.52 0.40 -0.02
C SER A 101 -7.15 0.14 -0.60
N HIS A 102 -7.13 -0.06 -1.91
CA HIS A 102 -5.93 -0.36 -2.65
C HIS A 102 -5.97 0.21 -4.07
N LYS A 103 -4.80 0.25 -4.69
CA LYS A 103 -4.62 0.67 -6.09
C LYS A 103 -3.90 -0.43 -6.89
N PRO A 104 -4.63 -1.34 -7.54
CA PRO A 104 -4.02 -2.36 -8.39
C PRO A 104 -3.33 -1.73 -9.61
N GLY A 105 -1.99 -1.71 -9.63
CA GLY A 105 -1.21 -1.17 -10.74
C GLY A 105 -1.67 0.21 -11.22
N SER A 106 -2.00 0.33 -12.51
CA SER A 106 -2.46 1.55 -13.18
C SER A 106 -3.98 1.76 -13.11
N THR A 107 -4.71 1.04 -12.25
CA THR A 107 -6.18 1.19 -12.13
C THR A 107 -6.56 2.25 -11.09
N ARG A 108 -7.87 2.51 -10.96
CA ARG A 108 -8.41 3.40 -9.92
C ARG A 108 -8.26 2.78 -8.52
N VAL A 109 -8.13 3.65 -7.52
CA VAL A 109 -8.26 3.25 -6.12
C VAL A 109 -9.65 2.66 -5.91
N ARG A 110 -9.73 1.54 -5.21
CA ARG A 110 -10.99 0.89 -4.81
C ARG A 110 -10.88 0.34 -3.39
N ASN A 111 -12.00 0.22 -2.70
CA ASN A 111 -12.12 -0.43 -1.39
C ASN A 111 -12.79 -1.81 -1.47
N ILE A 112 -12.81 -2.39 -2.67
CA ILE A 112 -13.33 -3.73 -2.93
C ILE A 112 -12.25 -4.63 -3.51
N ASP A 113 -12.28 -5.90 -3.14
CA ASP A 113 -11.37 -6.92 -3.63
C ASP A 113 -11.82 -7.49 -5.01
N SER A 114 -11.16 -8.52 -5.52
CA SER A 114 -11.50 -9.19 -6.79
C SER A 114 -12.83 -9.95 -6.72
N SER A 115 -13.27 -10.30 -5.50
CA SER A 115 -14.59 -10.89 -5.20
C SER A 115 -15.69 -9.83 -5.03
N ARG A 116 -15.39 -8.55 -5.28
CA ARG A 116 -16.30 -7.39 -5.12
C ARG A 116 -16.78 -7.18 -3.69
N GLN A 117 -16.05 -7.67 -2.69
CA GLN A 117 -16.36 -7.47 -1.28
C GLN A 117 -15.59 -6.27 -0.74
N LYS A 118 -16.22 -5.48 0.14
CA LYS A 118 -15.51 -4.43 0.88
C LYS A 118 -14.42 -5.04 1.75
N ILE A 119 -13.26 -4.40 1.79
CA ILE A 119 -12.10 -4.96 2.48
C ILE A 119 -12.09 -4.49 3.93
N LEU A 120 -12.51 -5.35 4.86
CA LEU A 120 -12.45 -5.06 6.30
C LEU A 120 -11.08 -5.41 6.90
N ASN A 121 -10.46 -6.47 6.38
CA ASN A 121 -9.15 -6.96 6.78
C ASN A 121 -8.34 -7.33 5.53
N PRO A 122 -7.13 -6.77 5.34
CA PRO A 122 -6.28 -7.09 4.19
C PRO A 122 -5.92 -8.57 4.07
N ASP A 123 -5.81 -9.30 5.18
CA ASP A 123 -5.43 -10.72 5.18
C ASP A 123 -6.51 -11.62 4.57
N ASP A 124 -7.78 -11.19 4.61
CA ASP A 124 -8.93 -11.94 4.09
C ASP A 124 -9.29 -11.53 2.65
N ALA A 125 -8.61 -10.51 2.10
CA ALA A 125 -8.96 -9.91 0.82
C ALA A 125 -8.55 -10.78 -0.37
N SER A 126 -9.48 -11.07 -1.28
CA SER A 126 -9.16 -11.74 -2.54
C SER A 126 -8.52 -10.74 -3.50
N ILE A 127 -7.19 -10.64 -3.57
CA ILE A 127 -6.50 -9.62 -4.38
C ILE A 127 -5.76 -10.15 -5.60
N TRP A 128 -5.63 -11.47 -5.72
CA TRP A 128 -5.16 -12.12 -6.95
C TRP A 128 -6.34 -12.33 -7.91
N PRO A 129 -6.17 -12.26 -9.25
CA PRO A 129 -5.03 -11.84 -10.07
C PRO A 129 -5.10 -10.35 -10.49
N TYR A 130 -5.48 -9.45 -9.57
CA TYR A 130 -5.76 -8.04 -9.88
C TYR A 130 -6.84 -7.82 -10.96
N THR A 131 -7.80 -8.74 -11.06
CA THR A 131 -8.97 -8.61 -11.93
C THR A 131 -10.14 -7.89 -11.26
#